data_AF-A0A0B7HQ58-F1
#
_entry.id   AF-A0A0B7HQ58-F1
#
_cell.length_a   1.000
_cell.length_b   1.000
_cell.length_c   1.000
_cell.angle_alpha   90.00
_cell.angle_beta   90.00
_cell.angle_gamma   90.00
#
_symmetry.space_group_name_H-M   'P 1'
#
loop_
_entity.id
_entity.type
_entity.pdbx_description
1 polymer ?
#
loop_
_entity_poly.entity_id
_entity_poly.type
_entity_poly.pdbx_seq_one_letter_code
_entity_poly.pdbx_strand_id
1 'polypeptide(L)'
;MKKSTFLITSAFVLAVVACKQSKTTPEIMPENPLLQQSTLPYFAPDFTKFTDADYRPALLKGMELQTLRVKSITESTQKPTFENTIVALEESGVELGRASRVFFALAGAHTNDTIKNIQRELAPQFAAHSDAIYLNEALFERVKSVYNERQSLDLDAESLKLLEYYYEEFVIAGANLSDQDKKTLKTYNAEIAALQTEFNQTLLDANNASAQFFLPMKKRLKDLPPTNLPP
;
A
#
# COMPACT_ATOMS: atom_id res chain seq x y z
N MET A 1 -17.23 -51.80 -67.10
CA MET A 1 -17.77 -51.17 -68.33
C MET A 1 -18.50 -49.89 -67.94
N LYS A 2 -18.29 -48.83 -68.75
CA LYS A 2 -18.98 -47.52 -68.82
C LYS A 2 -18.69 -46.47 -67.73
N LYS A 3 -18.00 -45.43 -68.22
CA LYS A 3 -17.82 -44.08 -67.68
C LYS A 3 -19.15 -43.32 -67.69
N SER A 4 -19.35 -42.35 -66.80
CA SER A 4 -19.77 -41.00 -67.21
C SER A 4 -19.61 -39.96 -66.10
N THR A 5 -18.94 -38.88 -66.48
CA THR A 5 -18.78 -37.59 -65.83
C THR A 5 -20.11 -36.81 -65.82
N PHE A 6 -20.37 -36.02 -64.76
CA PHE A 6 -21.20 -34.81 -64.88
C PHE A 6 -20.75 -33.76 -63.85
N LEU A 7 -20.34 -32.61 -64.37
CA LEU A 7 -20.04 -31.35 -63.68
C LEU A 7 -21.35 -30.60 -63.45
N ILE A 8 -21.66 -30.19 -62.22
CA ILE A 8 -22.61 -29.10 -61.94
C ILE A 8 -22.07 -28.23 -60.80
N THR A 9 -21.77 -26.99 -61.16
CA THR A 9 -21.50 -25.80 -60.35
C THR A 9 -22.73 -25.38 -59.54
N SER A 10 -22.57 -24.86 -58.31
CA SER A 10 -23.15 -23.57 -57.86
C SER A 10 -23.27 -23.43 -56.32
N ALA A 11 -22.88 -22.24 -55.86
CA ALA A 11 -23.35 -21.48 -54.70
C ALA A 11 -23.10 -22.03 -53.27
N PHE A 12 -21.97 -21.61 -52.73
CA PHE A 12 -21.65 -21.58 -51.31
C PHE A 12 -22.33 -20.34 -50.68
N VAL A 13 -23.34 -20.54 -49.83
CA VAL A 13 -23.89 -19.48 -48.96
C VAL A 13 -23.57 -19.86 -47.53
N LEU A 14 -22.52 -19.23 -46.98
CA LEU A 14 -22.17 -19.34 -45.57
C LEU A 14 -23.02 -18.35 -44.78
N ALA A 15 -24.05 -18.84 -44.10
CA ALA A 15 -24.77 -18.06 -43.09
C ALA A 15 -23.90 -17.96 -41.84
N VAL A 16 -23.22 -16.82 -41.65
CA VAL A 16 -22.48 -16.53 -40.43
C VAL A 16 -23.48 -16.02 -39.39
N VAL A 17 -23.84 -16.90 -38.45
CA VAL A 17 -24.59 -16.53 -37.25
C VAL A 17 -23.67 -15.69 -36.37
N ALA A 18 -23.89 -14.38 -36.38
CA ALA A 18 -23.18 -13.44 -35.52
C ALA A 18 -23.70 -13.54 -34.07
N CYS A 19 -23.09 -14.41 -33.28
CA CYS A 19 -23.15 -14.29 -31.82
C CYS A 19 -22.34 -13.06 -31.40
N LYS A 20 -23.05 -11.96 -31.15
CA LYS A 20 -22.50 -10.72 -30.59
C LYS A 20 -22.17 -10.95 -29.11
N GLN A 21 -21.04 -11.60 -28.84
CA GLN A 21 -20.44 -11.58 -27.50
C GLN A 21 -19.90 -10.17 -27.26
N SER A 22 -20.67 -9.39 -26.51
CA SER A 22 -20.19 -8.24 -25.76
C SER A 22 -19.10 -8.74 -24.80
N LYS A 23 -17.85 -8.77 -25.27
CA LYS A 23 -16.70 -8.74 -24.37
C LYS A 23 -16.73 -7.38 -23.71
N THR A 24 -17.33 -7.31 -22.53
CA THR A 24 -17.04 -6.25 -21.59
C THR A 24 -15.60 -6.49 -21.14
N THR A 25 -14.66 -5.92 -21.89
CA THR A 25 -13.31 -5.68 -21.39
C THR A 25 -13.48 -4.98 -20.04
N PRO A 26 -12.90 -5.48 -18.94
CA PRO A 26 -12.88 -4.70 -17.71
C PRO A 26 -12.23 -3.37 -18.07
N GLU A 27 -12.97 -2.29 -17.89
CA GLU A 27 -12.49 -0.93 -18.04
C GLU A 27 -11.23 -0.80 -17.17
N ILE A 28 -10.06 -0.82 -17.83
CA ILE A 28 -8.78 -0.60 -17.17
C ILE A 28 -8.85 0.86 -16.73
N MET A 29 -9.16 1.07 -15.45
CA MET A 29 -9.01 2.37 -14.81
C MET A 29 -7.63 2.89 -15.23
N PRO A 30 -7.51 4.14 -15.73
CA PRO A 30 -6.19 4.69 -16.03
C PRO A 30 -5.30 4.47 -14.80
N GLU A 31 -4.20 3.74 -14.97
CA GLU A 31 -3.38 3.29 -13.86
C GLU A 31 -2.95 4.50 -13.04
N ASN A 32 -3.34 4.52 -11.76
CA ASN A 32 -3.02 5.63 -10.87
C ASN A 32 -1.49 5.82 -10.83
N PRO A 33 -0.97 7.02 -11.13
CA PRO A 33 0.47 7.28 -11.27
C PRO A 33 1.26 6.99 -9.99
N LEU A 34 0.62 7.05 -8.81
CA LEU A 34 1.25 6.71 -7.53
C LEU A 34 1.51 5.21 -7.36
N LEU A 35 0.86 4.36 -8.17
CA LEU A 35 1.08 2.92 -8.18
C LEU A 35 2.16 2.50 -9.17
N GLN A 36 2.60 3.40 -10.04
CA GLN A 36 3.60 3.12 -11.08
C GLN A 36 4.99 3.56 -10.63
N GLN A 37 6.02 2.86 -11.10
CA GLN A 37 7.39 3.28 -10.87
C GLN A 37 7.68 4.54 -11.70
N SER A 38 8.18 5.59 -11.05
CA SER A 38 8.51 6.84 -11.73
C SER A 38 9.67 6.64 -12.72
N THR A 39 9.60 7.35 -13.85
CA THR A 39 10.66 7.40 -14.85
C THR A 39 11.66 8.53 -14.62
N LEU A 40 11.47 9.35 -13.57
CA LEU A 40 12.41 10.40 -13.20
C LEU A 40 13.70 9.81 -12.58
N PRO A 41 14.82 10.56 -12.56
CA PRO A 41 16.06 10.11 -11.94
C PRO A 41 15.83 9.60 -10.51
N TYR A 42 16.48 8.48 -10.18
CA TYR A 42 16.33 7.80 -8.87
C TYR A 42 14.90 7.37 -8.53
N PHE A 43 14.02 7.27 -9.53
CA PHE A 43 12.60 6.97 -9.36
C PHE A 43 11.87 8.00 -8.49
N ALA A 44 12.33 9.25 -8.50
CA ALA A 44 11.73 10.34 -7.73
C ALA A 44 10.23 10.51 -8.08
N PRO A 45 9.35 10.76 -7.08
CA PRO A 45 7.93 11.01 -7.36
C PRO A 45 7.74 12.17 -8.33
N ASP A 46 6.97 11.95 -9.39
CA ASP A 46 6.63 12.98 -10.36
C ASP A 46 5.38 13.73 -9.91
N PHE A 47 5.57 14.77 -9.09
CA PHE A 47 4.49 15.59 -8.53
C PHE A 47 3.66 16.32 -9.59
N THR A 48 4.05 16.30 -10.86
CA THR A 48 3.24 16.88 -11.95
C THR A 48 2.15 15.93 -12.46
N LYS A 49 2.19 14.65 -12.07
CA LYS A 49 1.31 13.59 -12.60
C LYS A 49 0.13 13.23 -11.71
N PHE A 50 0.11 13.65 -10.45
CA PHE A 50 -0.95 13.33 -9.51
C PHE A 50 -1.41 14.56 -8.75
N THR A 51 -2.61 14.45 -8.20
CA THR A 51 -3.28 15.44 -7.36
C THR A 51 -3.72 14.78 -6.05
N ASP A 52 -4.25 15.58 -5.12
CA ASP A 52 -4.74 15.03 -3.85
C ASP A 52 -5.84 13.96 -4.03
N ALA A 53 -6.61 14.03 -5.12
CA ALA A 53 -7.66 13.08 -5.43
C ALA A 53 -7.12 11.67 -5.75
N ASP A 54 -5.84 11.56 -6.11
CA ASP A 54 -5.21 10.30 -6.49
C ASP A 54 -4.73 9.49 -5.27
N TYR A 55 -4.56 10.12 -4.10
CA TYR A 55 -4.03 9.43 -2.92
C TYR A 55 -4.94 8.33 -2.41
N ARG A 56 -6.21 8.66 -2.13
CA ARG A 56 -7.16 7.69 -1.58
C ARG A 56 -7.30 6.43 -2.46
N PRO A 57 -7.57 6.53 -3.78
CA PRO A 57 -7.67 5.34 -4.63
C PRO A 57 -6.34 4.58 -4.72
N ALA A 58 -5.19 5.26 -4.74
CA ALA A 58 -3.88 4.59 -4.74
C ALA A 58 -3.65 3.78 -3.46
N LEU A 59 -3.87 4.38 -2.29
CA LEU A 59 -3.62 3.72 -1.00
C LEU A 59 -4.54 2.49 -0.82
N LEU A 60 -5.82 2.62 -1.16
CA LEU A 60 -6.76 1.50 -1.12
C LEU A 60 -6.37 0.39 -2.10
N LYS A 61 -6.01 0.74 -3.34
CA LYS A 61 -5.59 -0.26 -4.33
C LYS A 61 -4.28 -0.93 -3.94
N GLY A 62 -3.34 -0.19 -3.35
CA GLY A 62 -2.10 -0.74 -2.82
C GLY A 62 -2.33 -1.79 -1.73
N MET A 63 -3.23 -1.51 -0.77
CA MET A 63 -3.61 -2.48 0.26
C MET A 63 -4.28 -3.72 -0.33
N GLU A 64 -5.15 -3.54 -1.33
CA GLU A 64 -5.79 -4.65 -2.06
C GLU A 64 -4.75 -5.55 -2.75
N LEU A 65 -3.82 -4.95 -3.51
CA LEU A 65 -2.76 -5.69 -4.22
C LEU A 65 -1.85 -6.45 -3.25
N GLN A 66 -1.45 -5.80 -2.15
CA GLN A 66 -0.63 -6.46 -1.13
C GLN A 66 -1.39 -7.62 -0.48
N THR A 67 -2.67 -7.45 -0.16
CA THR A 67 -3.52 -8.51 0.39
C THR A 67 -3.58 -9.72 -0.55
N LEU A 68 -3.72 -9.50 -1.86
CA LEU A 68 -3.73 -10.57 -2.86
C LEU A 68 -2.40 -11.32 -2.95
N ARG A 69 -1.26 -10.61 -2.86
CA ARG A 69 0.07 -11.24 -2.87
C ARG A 69 0.32 -12.02 -1.59
N VAL A 70 -0.01 -11.46 -0.43
CA VAL A 70 0.07 -12.16 0.87
C VAL A 70 -0.79 -13.42 0.84
N LYS A 71 -2.02 -13.33 0.32
CA LYS A 71 -2.88 -14.50 0.14
C LYS A 71 -2.19 -15.58 -0.70
N SER A 72 -1.56 -15.20 -1.82
CA SER A 72 -0.82 -16.14 -2.67
C SER A 72 0.35 -16.83 -1.95
N ILE A 73 1.04 -16.12 -1.05
CA ILE A 73 2.08 -16.71 -0.18
C ILE A 73 1.45 -17.76 0.75
N THR A 74 0.35 -17.41 1.40
CA THR A 74 -0.31 -18.30 2.38
C THR A 74 -0.98 -19.53 1.74
N GLU A 75 -1.45 -19.42 0.51
CA GLU A 75 -2.12 -20.52 -0.22
C GLU A 75 -1.16 -21.41 -1.01
N SER A 76 0.14 -21.08 -1.04
CA SER A 76 1.15 -21.88 -1.74
C SER A 76 1.32 -23.26 -1.09
N THR A 77 1.15 -24.31 -1.88
CA THR A 77 1.36 -25.71 -1.44
C THR A 77 2.83 -26.13 -1.41
N GLN A 78 3.74 -25.26 -1.86
CA GLN A 78 5.19 -25.52 -1.81
C GLN A 78 5.70 -25.38 -0.37
N LYS A 79 6.72 -26.18 -0.02
CA LYS A 79 7.43 -26.03 1.26
C LYS A 79 7.91 -24.58 1.41
N PRO A 80 7.75 -23.93 2.58
CA PRO A 80 8.26 -22.59 2.80
C PRO A 80 9.77 -22.52 2.55
N THR A 81 10.19 -21.53 1.76
CA THR A 81 11.60 -21.15 1.55
C THR A 81 11.76 -19.67 1.83
N PHE A 82 13.01 -19.21 1.93
CA PHE A 82 13.31 -17.78 2.08
C PHE A 82 12.69 -16.95 0.94
N GLU A 83 12.80 -17.41 -0.30
CA GLU A 83 12.31 -16.71 -1.49
C GLU A 83 10.77 -16.68 -1.54
N ASN A 84 10.12 -17.83 -1.37
CA ASN A 84 8.67 -17.94 -1.52
C ASN A 84 7.88 -17.42 -0.31
N THR A 85 8.58 -16.99 0.75
CA THR A 85 7.97 -16.51 1.99
C THR A 85 8.48 -15.11 2.36
N ILE A 86 9.79 -14.94 2.60
CA ILE A 86 10.35 -13.65 3.06
C ILE A 86 10.50 -12.67 1.90
N VAL A 87 11.16 -13.06 0.82
CA VAL A 87 11.32 -12.18 -0.35
C VAL A 87 9.96 -11.85 -0.95
N ALA A 88 9.09 -12.86 -1.11
CA ALA A 88 7.73 -12.64 -1.58
C ALA A 88 6.92 -11.67 -0.69
N LEU A 89 7.12 -11.70 0.63
CA LEU A 89 6.47 -10.79 1.57
C LEU A 89 7.06 -9.36 1.47
N GLU A 90 8.38 -9.23 1.39
CA GLU A 90 9.09 -7.95 1.17
C GLU A 90 8.60 -7.25 -0.11
N GLU A 91 8.42 -8.01 -1.19
CA GLU A 91 7.94 -7.50 -2.48
C GLU A 91 6.42 -7.29 -2.53
N SER A 92 5.67 -7.79 -1.53
CA SER A 92 4.21 -7.81 -1.59
C SER A 92 3.57 -6.41 -1.61
N GLY A 93 4.22 -5.42 -0.99
CA GLY A 93 3.66 -4.10 -0.72
C GLY A 93 4.19 -2.96 -1.60
N VAL A 94 4.91 -3.26 -2.68
CA VAL A 94 5.68 -2.24 -3.43
C VAL A 94 4.84 -1.04 -3.89
N GLU A 95 3.62 -1.25 -4.42
CA GLU A 95 2.71 -0.17 -4.85
C GLU A 95 2.19 0.63 -3.66
N LEU A 96 1.80 -0.04 -2.58
CA LEU A 96 1.36 0.62 -1.35
C LEU A 96 2.50 1.45 -0.76
N GLY A 97 3.72 0.93 -0.78
CA GLY A 97 4.93 1.63 -0.34
C GLY A 97 5.20 2.89 -1.15
N ARG A 98 5.04 2.86 -2.48
CA ARG A 98 5.16 4.05 -3.33
C ARG A 98 4.15 5.13 -2.95
N ALA A 99 2.86 4.78 -2.92
CA ALA A 99 1.80 5.74 -2.63
C ALA A 99 1.90 6.29 -1.19
N SER A 100 2.14 5.42 -0.20
CA SER A 100 2.18 5.80 1.20
C SER A 100 3.38 6.69 1.55
N ARG A 101 4.57 6.43 1.00
CA ARG A 101 5.75 7.28 1.22
C ARG A 101 5.51 8.71 0.78
N VAL A 102 4.92 8.91 -0.40
CA VAL A 102 4.58 10.26 -0.91
C VAL A 102 3.50 10.90 -0.03
N PHE A 103 2.42 10.16 0.25
CA PHE A 103 1.30 10.66 1.03
C PHE A 103 1.73 11.12 2.43
N PHE A 104 2.45 10.29 3.18
CA PHE A 104 2.88 10.63 4.54
C PHE A 104 3.98 11.69 4.57
N ALA A 105 4.83 11.78 3.55
CA ALA A 105 5.77 12.89 3.42
C ALA A 105 5.03 14.24 3.29
N LEU A 106 4.00 14.31 2.43
CA LEU A 106 3.19 15.54 2.29
C LEU A 106 2.32 15.78 3.52
N ALA A 107 1.76 14.75 4.14
CA ALA A 107 1.00 14.93 5.37
C ALA A 107 1.83 15.53 6.51
N GLY A 108 3.14 15.24 6.56
CA GLY A 108 4.06 15.83 7.54
C GLY A 108 4.59 17.21 7.15
N ALA A 109 4.81 17.49 5.86
CA ALA A 109 5.54 18.68 5.41
C ALA A 109 4.67 19.75 4.73
N HIS A 110 3.59 19.36 4.05
CA HIS A 110 2.77 20.23 3.20
C HIS A 110 1.32 19.72 3.12
N THR A 111 0.71 19.57 4.30
CA THR A 111 -0.66 19.04 4.41
C THR A 111 -1.72 20.07 4.03
N ASN A 112 -2.94 19.58 3.83
CA ASN A 112 -4.13 20.37 3.57
C ASN A 112 -5.37 19.60 4.08
N ASP A 113 -6.57 20.19 3.94
CA ASP A 113 -7.79 19.56 4.45
C ASP A 113 -8.12 18.23 3.76
N THR A 114 -7.81 18.08 2.47
CA THR A 114 -7.98 16.81 1.74
C THR A 114 -7.09 15.72 2.32
N ILE A 115 -5.79 16.00 2.49
CA ILE A 115 -4.82 15.05 3.06
C ILE A 115 -5.18 14.70 4.51
N LYS A 116 -5.52 15.69 5.34
CA LYS A 116 -5.99 15.48 6.73
C LYS A 116 -7.22 14.56 6.79
N ASN A 117 -8.16 14.75 5.88
CA ASN A 117 -9.35 13.91 5.81
C ASN A 117 -9.03 12.46 5.41
N ILE A 118 -8.16 12.28 4.41
CA ILE A 118 -7.69 10.95 4.01
C ILE A 118 -6.96 10.26 5.18
N GLN A 119 -6.11 10.96 5.93
CA GLN A 119 -5.45 10.40 7.11
C GLN A 119 -6.47 9.89 8.13
N ARG A 120 -7.48 10.69 8.47
CA ARG A 120 -8.52 10.30 9.45
C ARG A 120 -9.32 9.08 8.97
N GLU A 121 -9.68 9.06 7.69
CA GLU A 121 -10.46 7.97 7.10
C GLU A 121 -9.66 6.66 7.03
N LEU A 122 -8.39 6.74 6.63
CA LEU A 122 -7.59 5.56 6.33
C LEU A 122 -6.76 5.06 7.51
N ALA A 123 -6.52 5.86 8.56
CA ALA A 123 -5.76 5.42 9.75
C ALA A 123 -6.24 4.06 10.32
N PRO A 124 -7.54 3.85 10.61
CA PRO A 124 -8.00 2.55 11.09
C PRO A 124 -7.88 1.44 10.03
N GLN A 125 -7.96 1.77 8.74
CA GLN A 125 -7.80 0.80 7.65
C GLN A 125 -6.35 0.35 7.49
N PHE A 126 -5.39 1.26 7.65
CA PHE A 126 -3.96 0.93 7.68
C PHE A 126 -3.61 0.04 8.87
N ALA A 127 -4.15 0.33 10.05
CA ALA A 127 -3.99 -0.53 11.22
C ALA A 127 -4.55 -1.93 10.95
N ALA A 128 -5.78 -2.01 10.44
CA ALA A 128 -6.41 -3.29 10.10
C ALA A 128 -5.65 -4.06 9.01
N HIS A 129 -5.08 -3.37 8.02
CA HIS A 129 -4.26 -3.98 6.97
C HIS A 129 -2.97 -4.57 7.53
N SER A 130 -2.27 -3.82 8.39
CA SER A 130 -1.08 -4.31 9.10
C SER A 130 -1.41 -5.52 9.97
N ASP A 131 -2.49 -5.45 10.76
CA ASP A 131 -2.96 -6.55 11.60
C ASP A 131 -3.34 -7.79 10.77
N ALA A 132 -3.94 -7.59 9.60
CA ALA A 132 -4.31 -8.69 8.70
C ALA A 132 -3.09 -9.44 8.14
N ILE A 133 -1.91 -8.80 8.10
CA ILE A 133 -0.66 -9.42 7.68
C ILE A 133 0.03 -10.06 8.88
N TYR A 134 0.33 -9.29 9.93
CA TYR A 134 1.16 -9.77 11.04
C TYR A 134 0.45 -10.70 12.02
N LEU A 135 -0.89 -10.66 12.08
CA LEU A 135 -1.68 -11.61 12.88
C LEU A 135 -2.21 -12.78 12.05
N ASN A 136 -1.78 -12.92 10.79
CA ASN A 136 -2.12 -14.05 9.94
C ASN A 136 -1.33 -15.29 10.36
N GLU A 137 -2.03 -16.26 10.95
CA GLU A 137 -1.43 -17.50 11.45
C GLU A 137 -0.77 -18.32 10.34
N ALA A 138 -1.42 -18.47 9.18
CA ALA A 138 -0.87 -19.22 8.06
C ALA A 138 0.42 -18.59 7.52
N LEU A 139 0.48 -17.26 7.44
CA LEU A 139 1.69 -16.55 7.03
C LEU A 139 2.80 -16.71 8.09
N PHE A 140 2.47 -16.51 9.36
CA PHE A 140 3.44 -16.61 10.44
C PHE A 140 4.04 -18.01 10.56
N GLU A 141 3.25 -19.07 10.41
CA GLU A 141 3.77 -20.44 10.42
C GLU A 141 4.74 -20.71 9.27
N ARG A 142 4.52 -20.12 8.08
CA ARG A 142 5.52 -20.17 6.99
C ARG A 142 6.81 -19.46 7.37
N VAL A 143 6.72 -18.23 7.89
CA VAL A 143 7.88 -17.43 8.33
C VAL A 143 8.67 -18.18 9.42
N LYS A 144 7.97 -18.70 10.42
CA LYS A 144 8.52 -19.47 11.53
C LYS A 144 9.19 -20.76 11.07
N SER A 145 8.63 -21.47 10.09
CA SER A 145 9.26 -22.65 9.49
C SER A 145 10.62 -22.30 8.88
N VAL A 146 10.71 -21.23 8.09
CA VAL A 146 11.98 -20.78 7.49
C VAL A 146 12.95 -20.31 8.58
N TYR A 147 12.47 -19.56 9.58
CA TYR A 147 13.27 -19.08 10.69
C TYR A 147 13.89 -20.21 11.53
N ASN A 148 13.14 -21.28 11.79
CA ASN A 148 13.62 -22.43 12.55
C ASN A 148 14.73 -23.20 11.82
N GLU A 149 14.66 -23.26 10.49
CA GLU A 149 15.67 -23.92 9.64
C GLU A 149 16.86 -23.00 9.28
N ARG A 150 16.84 -21.71 9.65
CA ARG A 150 17.76 -20.67 9.14
C ARG A 150 19.25 -21.02 9.19
N GLN A 151 19.71 -21.71 10.23
CA GLN A 151 21.12 -22.11 10.39
C GLN A 151 21.59 -23.14 9.34
N SER A 152 20.65 -23.77 8.63
CA SER A 152 20.90 -24.78 7.60
C SER A 152 20.66 -24.29 6.17
N LEU A 153 20.13 -23.07 5.97
CA LEU A 153 19.69 -22.56 4.68
C LEU A 153 20.79 -21.89 3.83
N ASP A 154 22.05 -21.92 4.28
CA ASP A 154 23.21 -21.27 3.62
C ASP A 154 22.92 -19.83 3.14
N LEU A 155 22.20 -19.06 3.97
CA LEU A 155 21.86 -17.68 3.68
C LEU A 155 23.07 -16.77 3.88
N ASP A 156 23.22 -15.77 3.01
CA ASP A 156 24.15 -14.68 3.26
C ASP A 156 23.71 -13.83 4.48
N ALA A 157 24.60 -12.96 4.96
CA ALA A 157 24.37 -12.19 6.17
C ALA A 157 23.15 -11.25 6.08
N GLU A 158 22.88 -10.67 4.91
CA GLU A 158 21.74 -9.77 4.71
C GLU A 158 20.43 -10.57 4.69
N SER A 159 20.39 -11.67 3.95
CA SER A 159 19.22 -12.56 3.90
C SER A 159 18.87 -13.15 5.27
N LEU A 160 19.88 -13.59 6.03
CA LEU A 160 19.68 -14.06 7.41
C LEU A 160 19.09 -12.94 8.29
N LYS A 161 19.64 -11.72 8.20
CA LYS A 161 19.15 -10.61 9.00
C LYS A 161 17.72 -10.22 8.64
N LEU A 162 17.37 -10.26 7.36
CA LEU A 162 16.00 -9.99 6.89
C LEU A 162 15.01 -11.01 7.45
N LEU A 163 15.36 -12.30 7.42
CA LEU A 163 14.53 -13.36 8.00
C LEU A 163 14.33 -13.17 9.51
N GLU A 164 15.40 -12.83 10.23
CA GLU A 164 15.34 -12.55 11.67
C GLU A 164 14.47 -11.33 11.98
N TYR A 165 14.63 -10.26 11.20
CA TYR A 165 13.82 -9.04 11.32
C TYR A 165 12.33 -9.35 11.14
N TYR A 166 11.94 -10.02 10.06
CA TYR A 166 10.54 -10.35 9.84
C TYR A 166 10.00 -11.22 10.97
N TYR A 167 10.71 -12.28 11.36
CA TYR A 167 10.25 -13.12 12.47
C TYR A 167 10.03 -12.31 13.75
N GLU A 168 10.94 -11.41 14.10
CA GLU A 168 10.82 -10.50 15.25
C GLU A 168 9.60 -9.57 15.12
N GLU A 169 9.38 -8.96 13.96
CA GLU A 169 8.22 -8.09 13.72
C GLU A 169 6.89 -8.84 13.92
N PHE A 170 6.76 -10.08 13.43
CA PHE A 170 5.58 -10.91 13.68
C PHE A 170 5.39 -11.18 15.18
N VAL A 171 6.46 -11.47 15.92
CA VAL A 171 6.40 -11.73 17.36
C VAL A 171 5.97 -10.48 18.12
N ILE A 172 6.58 -9.32 17.83
CA ILE A 172 6.26 -8.03 18.45
C ILE A 172 4.81 -7.63 18.14
N ALA A 173 4.37 -7.83 16.91
CA ALA A 173 3.00 -7.56 16.48
C ALA A 173 1.97 -8.49 17.11
N GLY A 174 2.37 -9.56 17.81
CA GLY A 174 1.48 -10.44 18.56
C GLY A 174 1.05 -11.71 17.82
N ALA A 175 1.83 -12.19 16.85
CA ALA A 175 1.49 -13.42 16.10
C ALA A 175 1.30 -14.66 16.99
N ASN A 176 2.01 -14.74 18.13
CA ASN A 176 1.91 -15.82 19.12
C ASN A 176 0.76 -15.68 20.14
N LEU A 177 -0.03 -14.60 20.07
CA LEU A 177 -1.15 -14.39 20.98
C LEU A 177 -2.30 -15.36 20.70
N SER A 178 -3.16 -15.55 21.71
CA SER A 178 -4.43 -16.26 21.53
C SER A 178 -5.36 -15.50 20.58
N ASP A 179 -6.33 -16.18 19.97
CA ASP A 179 -7.31 -15.52 19.09
C ASP A 179 -8.09 -14.40 19.80
N GLN A 180 -8.38 -14.61 21.09
CA GLN A 180 -9.06 -13.61 21.91
C GLN A 180 -8.18 -12.38 22.13
N ASP A 181 -6.90 -12.58 22.42
CA ASP A 181 -5.96 -11.47 22.61
C ASP A 181 -5.66 -10.76 21.30
N LYS A 182 -5.56 -11.48 20.17
CA LYS A 182 -5.45 -10.89 18.83
C LYS A 182 -6.64 -9.98 18.51
N LYS A 183 -7.86 -10.38 18.88
CA LYS A 183 -9.06 -9.56 18.69
C LYS A 183 -9.01 -8.27 19.52
N THR A 184 -8.56 -8.38 20.77
CA THR A 184 -8.35 -7.22 21.65
C THR A 184 -7.27 -6.30 21.08
N LEU A 185 -6.14 -6.85 20.66
CA LEU A 185 -5.03 -6.10 20.08
C LEU A 185 -5.43 -5.33 18.82
N LYS A 186 -6.21 -5.95 17.91
CA LYS A 186 -6.78 -5.27 16.73
C LYS A 186 -7.61 -4.04 17.08
N THR A 187 -8.35 -4.12 18.19
CA THR A 187 -9.16 -2.99 18.68
C THR A 187 -8.25 -1.86 19.17
N TYR A 188 -7.21 -2.18 19.93
CA TYR A 188 -6.23 -1.20 20.39
C TYR A 188 -5.42 -0.58 19.26
N ASN A 189 -4.98 -1.35 18.27
CA ASN A 189 -4.22 -0.83 17.14
C ASN A 189 -5.04 0.17 16.31
N ALA A 190 -6.33 -0.13 16.09
CA ALA A 190 -7.24 0.80 15.40
C ALA A 190 -7.47 2.08 16.22
N GLU A 191 -7.66 1.98 17.54
CA GLU A 191 -7.85 3.13 18.43
C GLU A 191 -6.59 4.01 18.51
N ILE A 192 -5.41 3.40 18.67
CA ILE A 192 -4.13 4.10 18.69
C ILE A 192 -3.90 4.85 17.37
N ALA A 193 -4.16 4.22 16.23
CA ALA A 193 -3.99 4.87 14.92
C ALA A 193 -4.92 6.09 14.76
N ALA A 194 -6.16 5.97 15.22
CA ALA A 194 -7.12 7.08 15.21
C ALA A 194 -6.67 8.23 16.13
N LEU A 195 -6.29 7.91 17.38
CA LEU A 195 -5.86 8.89 18.37
C LEU A 195 -4.57 9.61 17.98
N GLN A 196 -3.59 8.90 17.41
CA GLN A 196 -2.37 9.52 16.89
C GLN A 196 -2.67 10.50 15.75
N THR A 197 -3.60 10.15 14.87
CA THR A 197 -4.03 11.03 13.79
C THR A 197 -4.72 12.28 14.34
N GLU A 198 -5.64 12.10 15.29
CA GLU A 198 -6.34 13.19 15.95
C GLU A 198 -5.38 14.13 16.69
N PHE A 199 -4.44 13.57 17.46
CA PHE A 199 -3.43 14.33 18.19
C PHE A 199 -2.60 15.23 17.27
N ASN A 200 -2.06 14.66 16.19
CA ASN A 200 -1.21 15.40 15.24
C ASN A 200 -1.97 16.56 14.57
N GLN A 201 -3.23 16.33 14.18
CA GLN A 201 -4.04 17.38 13.56
C GLN A 201 -4.43 18.46 14.57
N THR A 202 -4.82 18.07 15.78
CA THR A 202 -5.15 19.00 16.87
C THR A 202 -3.96 19.89 17.21
N LEU A 203 -2.76 19.31 17.30
CA LEU A 203 -1.53 20.05 17.59
C LEU A 203 -1.20 21.06 16.48
N LEU A 204 -1.33 20.65 15.20
CA LEU A 204 -1.10 21.55 14.06
C LEU A 204 -2.09 22.71 14.05
N ASP A 205 -3.38 22.42 14.21
CA ASP A 205 -4.44 23.43 14.22
C ASP A 205 -4.25 24.40 15.40
N ALA A 206 -3.89 23.89 16.58
CA ALA A 206 -3.59 24.70 17.75
C ALA A 206 -2.37 25.62 17.55
N ASN A 207 -1.29 25.11 16.94
CA ASN A 207 -0.10 25.91 16.63
C ASN A 207 -0.43 27.04 15.66
N ASN A 208 -1.21 26.76 14.60
CA ASN A 208 -1.62 27.75 13.63
C ASN A 208 -2.55 28.81 14.24
N ALA A 209 -3.53 28.40 15.04
CA ALA A 209 -4.45 29.31 15.73
C ALA A 209 -3.75 30.18 16.79
N SER A 210 -2.68 29.66 17.41
CA SER A 210 -1.91 30.37 18.44
C SER A 210 -0.85 31.31 17.88
N ALA A 211 -0.70 31.39 16.54
CA ALA A 211 0.21 32.31 15.91
C ALA A 211 -0.20 33.76 16.23
N GLN A 212 0.53 34.39 17.15
CA GLN A 212 0.26 35.77 17.56
C GLN A 212 0.61 36.73 16.43
N PHE A 213 -0.41 37.31 15.79
CA PHE A 213 -0.25 38.45 14.90
C PHE A 213 -0.01 39.73 15.73
N PHE A 214 1.23 40.18 15.80
CA PHE A 214 1.59 41.44 16.46
C PHE A 214 1.28 42.63 15.55
N LEU A 215 0.07 43.22 15.61
CA LEU A 215 -0.14 44.59 15.11
C LEU A 215 -1.05 45.42 16.05
N PRO A 216 -0.72 46.70 16.35
CA PRO A 216 0.50 47.47 16.09
C PRO A 216 1.34 47.62 17.38
N MET A 217 2.36 46.78 17.55
CA MET A 217 3.32 46.86 18.68
C MET A 217 4.73 47.17 18.21
N LYS A 218 4.89 48.05 17.19
CA LYS A 218 6.19 48.52 16.68
C LYS A 218 7.16 48.95 17.79
N LYS A 219 6.64 49.40 18.94
CA LYS A 219 7.45 49.75 20.12
C LYS A 219 8.06 48.55 20.89
N ARG A 220 7.49 47.35 20.84
CA ARG A 220 7.97 46.14 21.53
C ARG A 220 8.87 45.25 20.66
N LEU A 221 8.94 45.52 19.37
CA LEU A 221 9.79 44.81 18.41
C LEU A 221 11.11 45.55 18.12
N LYS A 222 11.42 46.61 18.88
CA LYS A 222 12.56 47.50 18.63
C LYS A 222 13.92 46.81 18.75
N ASP A 223 13.99 45.73 19.53
CA ASP A 223 15.23 44.98 19.75
C ASP A 223 15.35 43.77 18.80
N LEU A 224 14.36 43.53 17.93
CA LEU A 224 14.45 42.48 16.91
C LEU A 224 15.26 42.97 15.70
N PRO A 225 16.09 42.11 15.10
CA PRO A 225 16.82 42.46 13.89
C PRO A 225 15.84 42.73 12.73
N PRO A 226 16.18 43.63 11.79
CA PRO A 226 15.29 44.01 10.67
C PRO A 226 14.81 42.82 9.83
N THR A 227 15.59 41.75 9.74
CA THR A 227 15.23 40.50 9.04
C THR A 227 14.03 39.75 9.64
N ASN A 228 13.70 40.05 10.90
CA ASN A 228 12.65 39.36 11.66
C ASN A 228 11.40 40.24 11.83
N LEU A 229 11.37 41.42 11.21
CA LEU A 229 10.21 42.29 11.17
C LEU A 229 9.38 41.95 9.92
N PRO A 230 8.03 41.94 10.02
CA PRO A 230 7.20 41.83 8.83
C PRO A 230 7.50 43.00 7.87
N PRO A 231 7.38 42.79 6.54
CA PRO A 231 7.64 43.82 5.53
C PRO A 231 6.76 45.07 5.70
#